data_AF-A0AAD9XC83-F1
#
_entry.id   AF-A0AAD9XC83-F1
#
_cell.length_a   1.000
_cell.length_b   1.000
_cell.length_c   1.000
_cell.angle_alpha   90.00
_cell.angle_beta   90.00
_cell.angle_gamma   90.00
#
_symmetry.space_group_name_H-M   'P 1'
#
loop_
_entity.id
_entity.type
_entity.pdbx_description
1 polymer ?
#
loop_
_entity_poly.entity_id
_entity_poly.type
_entity_poly.pdbx_seq_one_letter_code
_entity_poly.pdbx_strand_id
1 'polypeptide(L)'
;MASIPTYFISIFKIPASVANKVEKLQRDFLWGDGRNKRKIHYVKWSDVCKKKAIGGLGIGCILDKNKGILAKWVWRFGTERGALWGKVIVAKYRINGNQLLWFGSLSPTDSFFVKAVNNLWKEGSISAVLIEEGFGVVIGKEDRADFWNDIKWNSRSLKAAFPRVFALAAKKNGPTLEFGRWIDAK
;
A
#
# COMPACT_ATOMS: atom_id res chain seq x y z
N MET A 1 -16.69 -3.31 13.81
CA MET A 1 -15.28 -3.31 14.26
C MET A 1 -15.03 -1.99 14.96
N ALA A 2 -14.39 -1.99 16.13
CA ALA A 2 -14.14 -0.76 16.89
C ALA A 2 -13.31 0.25 16.06
N SER A 3 -13.62 1.54 16.19
CA SER A 3 -12.95 2.63 15.48
C SER A 3 -11.48 2.78 15.92
N ILE A 4 -11.19 2.57 17.21
CA ILE A 4 -9.86 2.76 17.79
C ILE A 4 -8.82 1.78 17.21
N PRO A 5 -9.00 0.45 17.21
CA PRO A 5 -8.02 -0.46 16.61
C PRO A 5 -7.81 -0.19 15.12
N THR A 6 -8.89 0.10 14.40
CA THR A 6 -8.83 0.40 12.97
C THR A 6 -7.95 1.63 12.68
N TYR A 7 -8.06 2.67 13.52
CA TYR A 7 -7.22 3.85 13.42
C TYR A 7 -5.73 3.52 13.58
N PHE A 8 -5.36 2.76 14.62
CA PHE A 8 -3.96 2.36 14.81
C PHE A 8 -3.43 1.50 13.67
N ILE A 9 -4.22 0.54 13.19
CA ILE A 9 -3.88 -0.29 12.03
C ILE A 9 -3.74 0.58 10.76
N SER A 10 -4.40 1.72 10.68
CA SER A 10 -4.35 2.58 9.49
C SER A 10 -3.10 3.47 9.40
N ILE A 11 -2.41 3.71 10.52
CA ILE A 11 -1.31 4.69 10.61
C ILE A 11 0.03 4.03 10.94
N PHE A 12 0.01 2.92 11.69
CA PHE A 12 1.23 2.25 12.13
C PHE A 12 1.44 0.94 11.37
N LYS A 13 2.70 0.62 11.05
CA LYS A 13 3.07 -0.75 10.66
C LYS A 13 3.02 -1.62 11.91
N ILE A 14 2.17 -2.65 11.91
CA ILE A 14 2.01 -3.53 13.07
C ILE A 14 3.22 -4.45 13.19
N PRO A 15 3.89 -4.51 14.37
CA PRO A 15 4.92 -5.51 14.62
C PRO A 15 4.32 -6.92 14.63
N ALA A 16 5.04 -7.90 14.08
CA ALA A 16 4.56 -9.29 14.00
C ALA A 16 4.16 -9.88 15.36
N SER A 17 4.86 -9.52 16.44
CA SER A 17 4.52 -9.96 17.80
C SER A 17 3.16 -9.45 18.28
N VAL A 18 2.81 -8.21 17.93
CA VAL A 18 1.50 -7.61 18.25
C VAL A 18 0.41 -8.26 17.40
N ALA A 19 0.68 -8.44 16.10
CA ALA A 19 -0.23 -9.15 15.20
C ALA A 19 -0.55 -10.56 15.73
N ASN A 20 0.48 -11.32 16.12
CA ASN A 20 0.31 -12.66 16.69
C ASN A 20 -0.51 -12.67 17.98
N LYS A 21 -0.35 -11.66 18.84
CA LYS A 21 -1.18 -11.52 20.06
C LYS A 21 -2.64 -11.25 19.72
N VAL A 22 -2.91 -10.36 18.76
CA VAL A 22 -4.28 -10.05 18.34
C VAL A 22 -4.93 -11.26 17.65
N GLU A 23 -4.21 -11.94 16.77
CA GLU A 23 -4.71 -13.15 16.11
C GLU A 23 -4.92 -14.30 17.10
N LYS A 24 -4.08 -14.40 18.15
CA LYS A 24 -4.34 -15.32 19.25
C LYS A 24 -5.66 -15.01 19.94
N LEU A 25 -5.94 -13.76 20.29
CA LEU A 25 -7.24 -13.37 20.88
C LEU A 25 -8.42 -13.69 19.95
N GLN A 26 -8.26 -13.49 18.63
CA GLN A 26 -9.29 -13.85 17.65
C GLN A 26 -9.51 -15.36 17.56
N ARG A 27 -8.44 -16.16 17.63
CA ARG A 27 -8.53 -17.64 17.69
C ARG A 27 -9.18 -18.13 18.97
N ASP A 28 -8.78 -17.55 20.09
CA ASP A 28 -9.30 -17.89 21.41
C ASP A 28 -10.78 -17.50 21.51
N PHE A 29 -11.20 -16.41 20.86
CA PHE A 29 -12.61 -16.05 20.72
C PHE A 29 -13.37 -17.02 19.82
N LEU A 30 -12.81 -17.41 18.66
CA LEU A 30 -13.49 -18.28 17.70
C LEU A 30 -13.66 -19.72 18.21
N TRP A 31 -12.65 -20.24 18.91
CA TRP A 31 -12.60 -21.64 19.36
C TRP A 31 -12.73 -21.81 20.88
N GLY A 32 -12.87 -20.71 21.62
CA GLY A 32 -12.99 -20.73 23.07
C GLY A 32 -14.40 -20.34 23.54
N ASP A 33 -14.84 -21.04 24.57
CA ASP A 33 -15.86 -20.55 25.49
C ASP A 33 -15.41 -20.89 26.92
N GLY A 34 -15.52 -19.92 27.83
CA GLY A 34 -15.24 -20.07 29.26
C GLY A 34 -13.77 -19.93 29.69
N ARG A 35 -13.57 -19.26 30.83
CA ARG A 35 -12.28 -18.80 31.41
C ARG A 35 -11.22 -19.87 31.73
N ASN A 36 -11.40 -21.15 31.40
CA ASN A 36 -10.46 -22.19 31.86
C ASN A 36 -10.43 -23.52 31.05
N LYS A 37 -10.98 -23.60 29.84
CA LYS A 37 -10.88 -24.83 29.02
C LYS A 37 -10.05 -24.59 27.77
N ARG A 38 -8.84 -25.18 27.72
CA ARG A 38 -8.01 -25.21 26.52
C ARG A 38 -8.64 -26.17 25.51
N LYS A 39 -9.22 -25.66 24.42
CA LYS A 39 -9.68 -26.48 23.29
C LYS A 39 -8.63 -26.58 22.19
N ILE A 40 -8.69 -27.70 21.47
CA ILE A 40 -7.86 -27.96 20.29
C ILE A 40 -8.38 -27.09 19.14
N HIS A 41 -7.46 -26.39 18.46
CA HIS A 41 -7.78 -25.67 17.22
C HIS A 41 -7.83 -26.67 16.07
N TYR A 42 -9.03 -27.02 15.60
CA TYR A 42 -9.22 -28.04 14.56
C TYR A 42 -8.76 -27.60 13.16
N VAL A 43 -8.69 -26.30 12.90
CA VAL A 43 -8.35 -25.74 11.58
C VAL A 43 -7.18 -24.78 11.74
N LYS A 44 -6.20 -24.85 10.82
CA LYS A 44 -5.08 -23.91 10.79
C LYS A 44 -5.60 -22.48 10.60
N TRP A 45 -5.02 -21.53 11.32
CA TRP A 45 -5.47 -20.14 11.24
C TRP A 45 -5.35 -19.54 9.84
N SER A 46 -4.32 -19.93 9.08
CA SER A 46 -4.16 -19.54 7.68
C SER A 46 -5.35 -19.93 6.81
N ASP A 47 -5.98 -21.08 7.07
CA ASP A 47 -7.15 -21.55 6.31
C ASP A 47 -8.42 -20.82 6.73
N VAL A 48 -8.57 -20.52 8.03
CA VAL A 48 -9.68 -19.68 8.53
C VAL A 48 -9.62 -18.26 7.94
N CYS A 49 -8.41 -17.71 7.78
CA CYS A 49 -8.19 -16.36 7.25
C CYS A 49 -8.48 -16.21 5.75
N LYS A 50 -8.55 -17.31 4.99
CA LYS A 50 -8.84 -17.27 3.55
C LYS A 50 -10.23 -16.68 3.27
N LYS A 51 -10.44 -16.20 2.04
CA LYS A 51 -11.74 -15.71 1.56
C LYS A 51 -12.78 -16.84 1.60
N LYS A 52 -14.06 -16.51 1.86
CA LYS A 52 -15.16 -17.48 1.86
C LYS A 52 -15.28 -18.26 0.54
N ALA A 53 -15.03 -17.59 -0.58
CA ALA A 53 -15.07 -18.19 -1.92
C ALA A 53 -14.07 -19.35 -2.13
N ILE A 54 -12.99 -19.41 -1.33
CA ILE A 54 -11.98 -20.48 -1.39
C ILE A 54 -11.98 -21.35 -0.12
N GLY A 55 -13.12 -21.40 0.58
CA GLY A 55 -13.35 -22.29 1.72
C GLY A 55 -12.87 -21.77 3.08
N GLY A 56 -12.44 -20.51 3.18
CA GLY A 56 -12.10 -19.89 4.47
C GLY A 56 -13.30 -19.23 5.17
N LEU A 57 -13.06 -18.63 6.34
CA LEU A 57 -14.10 -17.93 7.10
C LEU A 57 -14.18 -16.43 6.75
N GLY A 58 -13.20 -15.90 6.01
CA GLY A 58 -13.12 -14.50 5.62
C GLY A 58 -12.71 -13.55 6.74
N ILE A 59 -12.18 -14.07 7.86
CA ILE A 59 -11.69 -13.22 8.96
C ILE A 59 -10.50 -12.37 8.50
N GLY A 60 -9.64 -12.89 7.62
CA GLY A 60 -8.47 -12.21 7.06
C GLY A 60 -7.33 -11.97 8.07
N CYS A 61 -6.08 -12.11 7.62
CA CYS A 61 -4.90 -11.85 8.45
C CYS A 61 -4.78 -10.36 8.79
N ILE A 62 -4.40 -10.04 10.03
CA ILE A 62 -4.32 -8.65 10.47
C ILE A 62 -3.19 -7.87 9.80
N LEU A 63 -2.09 -8.56 9.46
CA LEU A 63 -0.97 -7.98 8.73
C LEU A 63 -1.38 -7.60 7.31
N ASP A 64 -2.17 -8.43 6.64
CA ASP A 64 -2.67 -8.14 5.30
C ASP A 64 -3.65 -6.97 5.32
N LYS A 65 -4.52 -6.90 6.33
CA LYS A 65 -5.38 -5.73 6.55
C LYS A 65 -4.56 -4.45 6.79
N ASN A 66 -3.50 -4.52 7.59
CA ASN A 66 -2.60 -3.39 7.84
C ASN A 66 -1.96 -2.89 6.54
N LYS A 67 -1.42 -3.80 5.73
CA LYS A 67 -0.87 -3.47 4.41
C LYS A 67 -1.91 -2.84 3.50
N GLY A 68 -3.11 -3.43 3.41
CA GLY A 68 -4.20 -2.93 2.58
C GLY A 68 -4.66 -1.52 2.97
N ILE A 69 -4.82 -1.26 4.28
CA ILE A 69 -5.23 0.08 4.75
C ILE A 69 -4.11 1.12 4.54
N LEU A 70 -2.84 0.75 4.72
CA LEU A 70 -1.72 1.63 4.42
C LEU A 70 -1.60 1.91 2.90
N ALA A 71 -1.81 0.90 2.06
CA ALA A 71 -1.87 1.07 0.61
C ALA A 71 -3.04 2.00 0.19
N LYS A 72 -4.19 1.90 0.86
CA LYS A 72 -5.32 2.84 0.65
C LYS A 72 -4.90 4.29 0.89
N TRP A 73 -4.07 4.58 1.89
CA TRP A 73 -3.57 5.95 2.10
C TRP A 73 -2.65 6.43 0.98
N VAL A 74 -1.80 5.55 0.43
CA VAL A 74 -0.96 5.86 -0.74
C VAL A 74 -1.83 6.18 -1.95
N TRP A 75 -2.87 5.38 -2.18
CA TRP A 75 -3.85 5.63 -3.23
C TRP A 75 -4.58 6.98 -3.04
N ARG A 76 -5.07 7.24 -1.83
CA ARG A 76 -5.72 8.51 -1.50
C ARG A 76 -4.80 9.70 -1.70
N PHE A 77 -3.51 9.59 -1.41
CA PHE A 77 -2.57 10.67 -1.69
C PHE A 77 -2.46 10.98 -3.19
N GLY A 78 -2.38 9.93 -4.02
CA GLY A 78 -2.31 10.09 -5.47
C GLY A 78 -3.59 10.67 -6.09
N THR A 79 -4.75 10.34 -5.49
CA THR A 79 -6.09 10.67 -6.01
C THR A 79 -6.65 11.97 -5.43
N GLU A 80 -6.55 12.17 -4.11
CA GLU A 80 -7.11 13.32 -3.38
C GLU A 80 -6.12 14.49 -3.32
N ARG A 81 -5.64 14.96 -4.48
CA ARG A 81 -4.60 16.00 -4.58
C ARG A 81 -4.99 17.35 -3.96
N GLY A 82 -6.28 17.62 -3.76
CA GLY A 82 -6.80 18.81 -3.09
C GLY A 82 -6.81 18.74 -1.57
N ALA A 83 -6.60 17.56 -0.97
CA ALA A 83 -6.80 17.35 0.45
C ALA A 83 -5.70 18.02 1.30
N LEU A 84 -6.11 18.68 2.40
CA LEU A 84 -5.20 19.40 3.30
C LEU A 84 -4.11 18.51 3.87
N TRP A 85 -4.44 17.28 4.26
CA TRP A 85 -3.46 16.34 4.81
C TRP A 85 -2.33 16.02 3.82
N GLY A 86 -2.67 15.88 2.52
CA GLY A 86 -1.70 15.66 1.45
C GLY A 86 -0.77 16.86 1.28
N LYS A 87 -1.33 18.08 1.27
CA LYS A 87 -0.56 19.33 1.20
C LYS A 87 0.40 19.48 2.37
N VAL A 88 -0.02 19.13 3.59
CA VAL A 88 0.83 19.14 4.79
C VAL A 88 2.01 18.17 4.65
N ILE A 89 1.77 16.96 4.14
CA ILE A 89 2.84 15.98 3.90
C ILE A 89 3.83 16.49 2.86
N VAL A 90 3.34 17.00 1.72
CA VAL A 90 4.16 17.60 0.66
C VAL A 90 5.04 18.72 1.20
N ALA A 91 4.45 19.66 1.96
CA ALA A 91 5.17 20.79 2.53
C ALA A 91 6.21 20.36 3.58
N LYS A 92 5.85 19.43 4.48
CA LYS A 92 6.73 18.98 5.56
C LYS A 92 7.92 18.17 5.06
N TYR A 93 7.68 17.23 4.16
CA TYR A 93 8.69 16.28 3.69
C TYR A 93 9.33 16.68 2.35
N ARG A 94 8.95 17.83 1.79
CA ARG A 94 9.48 18.37 0.53
C ARG A 94 9.39 17.38 -0.64
N ILE A 95 8.30 16.63 -0.68
CA ILE A 95 8.05 15.63 -1.72
C ILE A 95 7.41 16.33 -2.91
N ASN A 96 7.75 15.90 -4.13
CA ASN A 96 7.03 16.36 -5.30
C ASN A 96 5.59 15.86 -5.23
N GLY A 97 4.60 16.76 -5.19
CA GLY A 97 3.18 16.39 -5.13
C GLY A 97 2.68 15.58 -6.33
N ASN A 98 3.51 15.41 -7.36
CA ASN A 98 3.25 14.55 -8.50
C ASN A 98 3.71 13.09 -8.30
N GLN A 99 4.56 12.82 -7.30
CA GLN A 99 5.00 11.46 -6.95
C GLN A 99 4.00 10.79 -6.02
N LEU A 100 3.93 9.46 -6.05
CA LEU A 100 3.25 8.69 -5.00
C LEU A 100 3.94 8.94 -3.64
N LEU A 101 3.33 8.51 -2.52
CA LEU A 101 3.91 8.60 -1.17
C LEU A 101 5.19 7.75 -1.02
N TRP A 102 6.22 8.11 -1.75
CA TRP A 102 7.54 7.55 -1.69
C TRP A 102 8.45 8.60 -1.07
N PHE A 103 9.13 8.18 -0.02
CA PHE A 103 10.03 9.02 0.74
C PHE A 103 11.43 8.49 0.49
N GLY A 104 12.38 9.38 0.20
CA GLY A 104 13.78 9.01 0.05
C GLY A 104 14.39 8.58 1.40
N SER A 105 15.44 9.28 1.82
CA SER A 105 15.99 9.08 3.15
C SER A 105 15.01 9.59 4.22
N LEU A 106 14.83 8.81 5.28
CA LEU A 106 13.97 9.15 6.42
C LEU A 106 14.81 9.56 7.62
N SER A 107 14.36 10.59 8.32
CA SER A 107 14.92 11.01 9.61
C SER A 107 14.32 10.20 10.77
N PRO A 108 15.06 10.00 11.87
CA PRO A 108 14.50 9.48 13.12
C PRO A 108 13.33 10.31 13.66
N THR A 109 13.23 11.59 13.32
CA THR A 109 12.13 12.48 13.74
C THR A 109 10.89 12.42 12.84
N ASP A 110 10.93 11.66 11.74
CA ASP A 110 9.79 11.54 10.83
C ASP A 110 8.63 10.78 11.47
N SER A 111 7.42 11.12 11.03
CA SER A 111 6.20 10.52 11.57
C SER A 111 6.14 9.01 11.32
N PHE A 112 5.52 8.28 12.25
CA PHE A 112 5.33 6.85 12.14
C PHE A 112 4.60 6.41 10.86
N PHE A 113 3.63 7.20 10.41
CA PHE A 113 2.91 6.96 9.15
C PHE A 113 3.86 6.91 7.95
N VAL A 114 4.68 7.94 7.79
CA VAL A 114 5.65 8.08 6.70
C VAL A 114 6.66 6.95 6.72
N LYS A 115 7.15 6.59 7.92
CA LYS A 115 8.04 5.42 8.09
C LYS A 115 7.36 4.11 7.72
N ALA A 116 6.11 3.91 8.13
CA ALA A 116 5.33 2.72 7.81
C ALA A 116 5.14 2.56 6.30
N VAL A 117 4.72 3.63 5.62
CA VAL A 117 4.54 3.66 4.17
C VAL A 117 5.87 3.42 3.44
N ASN A 118 6.96 4.10 3.83
CA ASN A 118 8.25 3.91 3.15
C ASN A 118 8.81 2.50 3.33
N ASN A 119 8.67 1.90 4.52
CA ASN A 119 9.14 0.54 4.77
C ASN A 119 8.39 -0.48 3.91
N LEU A 120 7.07 -0.32 3.75
CA LEU A 120 6.28 -1.19 2.89
C LEU A 120 6.57 -0.99 1.40
N TRP A 121 6.97 0.21 0.98
CA TRP A 121 7.49 0.47 -0.36
C TRP A 121 8.81 -0.27 -0.61
N LYS A 122 9.76 -0.19 0.34
CA LYS A 122 11.04 -0.91 0.26
C LYS A 122 10.85 -2.43 0.21
N GLU A 123 9.86 -2.95 0.91
CA GLU A 123 9.48 -4.36 0.90
C GLU A 123 8.69 -4.79 -0.35
N GLY A 124 8.32 -3.86 -1.26
CA GLY A 124 7.49 -4.13 -2.43
C GLY A 124 6.04 -4.49 -2.12
N SER A 125 5.63 -4.42 -0.84
CA SER A 125 4.30 -4.83 -0.39
C SER A 125 3.21 -3.86 -0.83
N ILE A 126 3.47 -2.55 -0.81
CA ILE A 126 2.48 -1.56 -1.30
C ILE A 126 2.26 -1.72 -2.80
N SER A 127 3.32 -1.87 -3.58
CA SER A 127 3.18 -2.06 -5.03
C SER A 127 2.39 -3.33 -5.34
N ALA A 128 2.70 -4.45 -4.67
CA ALA A 128 1.95 -5.70 -4.85
C ALA A 128 0.46 -5.55 -4.54
N VAL A 129 0.11 -4.92 -3.41
CA VAL A 129 -1.29 -4.69 -3.03
C VAL A 129 -2.00 -3.76 -4.02
N LEU A 130 -1.34 -2.67 -4.44
CA LEU A 130 -1.92 -1.76 -5.42
C LEU A 130 -2.18 -2.49 -6.75
N ILE A 131 -1.23 -3.31 -7.20
CA ILE A 131 -1.34 -4.11 -8.42
C ILE A 131 -2.46 -5.16 -8.33
N GLU A 132 -2.51 -5.94 -7.24
CA GLU A 132 -3.50 -7.02 -7.05
C GLU A 132 -4.93 -6.49 -7.01
N GLU A 133 -5.13 -5.31 -6.44
CA GLU A 133 -6.43 -4.65 -6.36
C GLU A 133 -6.74 -3.80 -7.61
N GLY A 134 -5.89 -3.85 -8.64
CA GLY A 134 -6.09 -3.14 -9.91
C GLY A 134 -5.84 -1.63 -9.85
N PHE A 135 -5.19 -1.13 -8.79
CA PHE A 135 -4.78 0.26 -8.68
C PHE A 135 -3.54 0.52 -9.54
N GLY A 136 -3.77 1.07 -10.74
CA GLY A 136 -2.76 1.66 -11.60
C GLY A 136 -2.88 3.18 -11.63
N VAL A 137 -1.76 3.88 -11.90
CA VAL A 137 -1.83 5.28 -12.29
C VAL A 137 -2.35 5.33 -13.73
N VAL A 138 -3.64 5.66 -13.89
CA VAL A 138 -4.25 5.84 -15.22
C VAL A 138 -3.77 7.18 -15.79
N ILE A 139 -3.21 7.13 -17.00
CA ILE A 139 -2.82 8.33 -17.78
C ILE A 139 -4.10 9.11 -18.09
N GLY A 140 -4.32 10.21 -17.36
CA GLY A 140 -5.48 11.11 -17.52
C GLY A 140 -5.12 12.40 -18.26
N LYS A 141 -6.14 13.16 -18.68
CA LYS A 141 -6.03 14.38 -19.51
C LYS A 141 -5.11 15.50 -18.98
N GLU A 142 -4.74 15.46 -17.70
CA GLU A 142 -3.84 16.43 -17.03
C GLU A 142 -2.61 15.73 -16.43
N ASP A 143 -1.95 14.90 -17.25
CA ASP A 143 -0.98 13.90 -16.83
C ASP A 143 0.32 14.45 -16.22
N ARG A 144 0.46 14.31 -14.90
CA ARG A 144 1.71 14.62 -14.17
C ARG A 144 2.45 13.37 -13.68
N ALA A 145 2.07 12.18 -14.12
CA ALA A 145 2.71 10.92 -13.71
C ALA A 145 4.12 10.81 -14.30
N ASP A 146 5.11 10.40 -13.50
CA ASP A 146 6.51 10.27 -13.93
C ASP A 146 6.60 9.20 -15.03
N PHE A 147 7.10 9.58 -16.20
CA PHE A 147 7.06 8.71 -17.39
C PHE A 147 7.80 7.38 -17.18
N TRP A 148 8.99 7.43 -16.57
CA TRP A 148 9.85 6.26 -16.45
C TRP A 148 9.69 5.47 -15.15
N ASN A 149 9.41 6.17 -14.05
CA ASN A 149 9.52 5.61 -12.71
C ASN A 149 8.21 5.06 -12.17
N ASP A 150 7.07 5.62 -12.59
CA ASP A 150 5.77 5.15 -12.13
C ASP A 150 5.43 3.76 -12.70
N ILE A 151 4.75 2.96 -11.88
CA ILE A 151 4.25 1.65 -12.25
C ILE A 151 2.95 1.85 -13.05
N LYS A 152 3.04 1.69 -14.37
CA LYS A 152 1.94 1.97 -15.29
C LYS A 152 1.52 0.76 -16.12
N TRP A 153 2.49 -0.03 -16.60
CA TRP A 153 2.25 -1.10 -17.57
C TRP A 153 2.48 -2.46 -16.94
N ASN A 154 1.45 -3.32 -16.94
CA ASN A 154 1.54 -4.70 -16.44
C ASN A 154 2.32 -4.81 -15.13
N SER A 155 2.04 -3.90 -14.19
CA SER A 155 2.61 -3.98 -12.84
C SER A 155 4.12 -3.72 -12.75
N ARG A 156 4.72 -3.09 -13.77
CA ARG A 156 6.13 -2.69 -13.81
C ARG A 156 6.28 -1.25 -14.31
N SER A 157 7.39 -0.61 -13.93
CA SER A 157 7.75 0.71 -14.46
C SER A 157 8.34 0.57 -15.86
N LEU A 158 8.20 1.61 -16.69
CA LEU A 158 8.79 1.64 -18.04
C LEU A 158 10.31 1.49 -18.00
N LYS A 159 10.96 2.02 -16.96
CA LYS A 159 12.40 1.83 -16.72
C LYS A 159 12.75 0.35 -16.53
N ALA A 160 11.93 -0.39 -15.79
CA ALA A 160 12.15 -1.81 -15.54
C ALA A 160 11.84 -2.69 -16.76
N ALA A 161 10.82 -2.31 -17.55
CA ALA A 161 10.46 -3.01 -18.77
C ALA A 161 11.48 -2.78 -19.90
N PHE A 162 12.01 -1.55 -20.02
CA PHE A 162 12.89 -1.13 -21.11
C PHE A 162 14.18 -0.44 -20.60
N PRO A 163 15.08 -1.17 -19.91
CA PRO A 163 16.26 -0.57 -19.29
C PRO A 163 17.26 0.02 -20.30
N ARG A 164 17.37 -0.57 -21.50
CA ARG A 164 18.25 -0.03 -22.57
C ARG A 164 17.72 1.30 -23.11
N VAL A 165 16.40 1.41 -23.30
CA VAL A 165 15.76 2.65 -23.77
C VAL A 165 15.88 3.74 -22.70
N PHE A 166 15.68 3.39 -21.42
CA PHE A 166 15.90 4.31 -20.30
C PHE A 166 17.35 4.81 -20.21
N ALA A 167 18.34 3.96 -20.49
CA ALA A 167 19.75 4.34 -20.47
C ALA A 167 20.07 5.41 -21.53
N LEU A 168 19.41 5.32 -22.70
CA LEU A 168 19.56 6.23 -23.84
C LEU A 168 18.67 7.48 -23.75
N ALA A 169 17.72 7.52 -22.82
CA ALA A 169 16.78 8.63 -22.69
C ALA A 169 17.49 9.90 -22.17
N ALA A 170 17.34 11.01 -22.92
CA ALA A 170 17.88 12.31 -22.55
C ALA A 170 17.23 12.87 -21.27
N LYS A 171 15.91 12.68 -21.11
CA LYS A 171 15.17 12.96 -19.88
C LYS A 171 14.81 11.66 -19.17
N LYS A 172 15.32 11.50 -17.95
CA LYS A 172 15.10 10.31 -17.11
C LYS A 172 13.97 10.49 -16.09
N ASN A 173 13.61 11.74 -15.78
CA ASN A 173 12.54 12.11 -14.86
C ASN A 173 11.67 13.18 -15.53
N GLY A 174 10.38 13.19 -15.26
CA GLY A 174 9.46 14.18 -15.80
C GLY A 174 8.04 13.63 -16.01
N PRO A 175 7.03 14.52 -15.98
CA PRO A 175 5.65 14.13 -16.19
C PRO A 175 5.44 13.61 -17.62
N THR A 176 4.54 12.67 -17.79
CA THR A 176 4.28 12.01 -19.08
C THR A 176 3.81 12.99 -20.16
N LEU A 177 3.11 14.07 -19.79
CA LEU A 177 2.80 15.19 -20.68
C LEU A 177 4.03 15.77 -21.41
N GLU A 178 5.22 15.73 -20.80
CA GLU A 178 6.46 16.21 -21.44
C GLU A 178 7.04 15.21 -22.44
N PHE A 179 6.69 13.92 -22.34
CA PHE A 179 7.21 12.87 -23.21
C PHE A 179 6.30 12.58 -24.41
N GLY A 180 5.02 12.95 -24.32
CA GLY A 180 4.08 12.82 -25.43
C GLY A 180 2.63 12.84 -24.96
N ARG A 181 1.71 12.83 -25.92
CA ARG A 181 0.27 12.70 -25.67
C ARG A 181 -0.23 11.51 -26.47
N TRP A 182 -1.06 10.68 -25.84
CA TRP A 182 -1.81 9.67 -26.58
C TRP A 182 -2.83 10.38 -27.47
N ILE A 183 -2.75 10.14 -28.77
CA ILE A 183 -3.79 10.51 -29.72
C ILE A 183 -4.49 9.20 -30.03
N ASP A 184 -5.70 9.03 -29.54
CA ASP A 184 -6.53 7.90 -29.94
C ASP A 184 -6.71 8.00 -31.47
N ALA A 185 -6.20 7.00 -32.19
CA ALA A 185 -6.46 6.86 -33.60
C ALA A 185 -7.97 6.61 -33.77
N LYS A 186 -8.61 7.51 -34.50
CA LYS A 186 -10.04 7.54 -34.75
C LYS A 186 -10.49 6.35 -35.60
#